data_AF-A0A4S4ARI6-F1
#
_entry.id   AF-A0A4S4ARI6-F1
#
_cell.length_a   1.000
_cell.length_b   1.000
_cell.length_c   1.000
_cell.angle_alpha   90.00
_cell.angle_beta   90.00
_cell.angle_gamma   90.00
#
_symmetry.space_group_name_H-M   'P 1'
#
loop_
_entity.id
_entity.type
_entity.pdbx_description
1 polymer ?
#
loop_
_entity_poly.entity_id
_entity_poly.type
_entity_poly.pdbx_seq_one_letter_code
_entity_poly.pdbx_strand_id
1 'polypeptide(L)'
;MVMRPLNEQIGDDDALRIHLLAEAARALRVSGRASNYYLRELADCLDSGLFLASVHLAVSLVEMHVRDLLVFFLAPQQSSGDLAQWREALHKAEKEVEGVKKRGLMFSEMLTRLVSASVVSEADKDQLLAFYNAFRNPIQHGLSRRLVHGEGNQDWAFLASLLESPERRADKLDEFVTHHAEELATFVVNFIARRNIPSSHLRGLTFRSRGRCAIKPRIAPEL
;
A
#
# COMPACT_ATOMS: atom_id res chain seq x y z
N MET A 1 8.61 5.37 -27.51
CA MET A 1 9.75 5.27 -26.59
C MET A 1 10.00 3.78 -26.36
N VAL A 2 11.17 3.26 -26.73
CA VAL A 2 11.52 1.86 -26.44
C VAL A 2 11.97 1.83 -24.98
N MET A 3 11.29 1.06 -24.13
CA MET A 3 11.77 0.87 -22.76
C MET A 3 13.03 0.01 -22.80
N ARG A 4 14.08 0.48 -22.13
CA ARG A 4 15.30 -0.30 -21.93
C ARG A 4 15.00 -1.45 -20.96
N PRO A 5 15.66 -2.61 -21.09
CA PRO A 5 15.63 -3.65 -20.05
C PRO A 5 15.95 -3.08 -18.66
N LEU A 6 15.33 -3.63 -17.61
CA LEU A 6 15.47 -3.13 -16.23
C LEU A 6 16.94 -3.05 -15.78
N ASN A 7 17.73 -4.08 -16.10
CA ASN A 7 19.14 -4.13 -15.75
C ASN A 7 20.00 -3.07 -16.46
N GLU A 8 19.59 -2.61 -17.65
CA GLU A 8 20.24 -1.47 -18.32
C GLU A 8 19.84 -0.11 -17.70
N GLN A 9 18.76 -0.08 -16.90
CA GLN A 9 18.30 1.14 -16.23
C GLN A 9 18.98 1.32 -14.86
N ILE A 10 19.07 0.24 -14.07
CA ILE A 10 19.50 0.30 -12.65
C ILE A 10 20.66 -0.63 -12.30
N GLY A 11 21.19 -1.41 -13.26
CA GLY A 11 22.22 -2.41 -13.01
C GLY A 11 21.66 -3.79 -12.62
N ASP A 12 22.48 -4.83 -12.77
CA ASP A 12 22.04 -6.23 -12.62
C ASP A 12 21.61 -6.58 -11.18
N ASP A 13 22.37 -6.13 -10.18
CA ASP A 13 22.10 -6.44 -8.76
C ASP A 13 20.79 -5.81 -8.30
N ASP A 14 20.56 -4.54 -8.63
CA ASP A 14 19.33 -3.82 -8.27
C ASP A 14 18.13 -4.39 -9.05
N ALA A 15 18.31 -4.72 -10.33
CA ALA A 15 17.27 -5.38 -11.13
C ALA A 15 16.86 -6.73 -10.55
N LEU A 16 17.81 -7.53 -10.05
CA LEU A 16 17.51 -8.80 -9.39
C LEU A 16 16.65 -8.59 -8.13
N ARG A 17 16.98 -7.59 -7.29
CA ARG A 17 16.18 -7.28 -6.10
C ARG A 17 14.76 -6.85 -6.46
N ILE A 18 14.62 -5.99 -7.47
CA ILE A 18 13.31 -5.56 -7.99
C ILE A 18 12.50 -6.74 -8.52
N HIS A 19 13.12 -7.67 -9.27
CA HIS A 19 12.44 -8.88 -9.76
C HIS A 19 11.95 -9.77 -8.62
N LEU A 20 12.78 -10.01 -7.60
CA LEU A 20 12.39 -10.78 -6.43
C LEU A 20 11.22 -10.13 -5.68
N LEU A 21 11.22 -8.80 -5.58
CA LEU A 21 10.14 -8.03 -4.98
C LEU A 21 8.84 -8.10 -5.81
N ALA A 22 8.95 -8.02 -7.14
CA ALA A 22 7.81 -8.20 -8.05
C ALA A 22 7.22 -9.61 -7.93
N GLU A 23 8.06 -10.65 -7.85
CA GLU A 23 7.61 -12.02 -7.59
C GLU A 23 6.90 -12.16 -6.25
N ALA A 24 7.45 -11.55 -5.19
CA ALA A 24 6.80 -11.52 -3.87
C ALA A 24 5.43 -10.85 -3.94
N ALA A 25 5.31 -9.70 -4.61
CA ALA A 25 4.04 -9.00 -4.82
C ALA A 25 3.02 -9.87 -5.59
N ARG A 26 3.45 -10.60 -6.63
CA ARG A 26 2.60 -11.54 -7.38
C ARG A 26 2.17 -12.75 -6.57
N ALA A 27 3.02 -13.22 -5.67
CA ALA A 27 2.74 -14.37 -4.82
C ALA A 27 1.72 -14.04 -3.73
N LEU A 28 1.64 -12.76 -3.31
CA LEU A 28 0.64 -12.32 -2.34
C LEU A 28 -0.79 -12.58 -2.85
N ARG A 29 -1.61 -13.05 -1.92
CA ARG A 29 -3.04 -13.30 -2.11
C ARG A 29 -3.77 -12.55 -1.01
N VAL A 30 -4.34 -11.41 -1.37
CA VAL A 30 -5.20 -10.63 -0.49
C VAL A 30 -6.65 -11.05 -0.74
N SER A 31 -7.39 -11.31 0.32
CA SER A 31 -8.76 -11.81 0.20
C SER A 31 -9.70 -10.74 -0.40
N GLY A 32 -10.24 -11.01 -1.59
CA GLY A 32 -11.57 -10.51 -2.00
C GLY A 32 -11.72 -9.08 -2.53
N ARG A 33 -10.67 -8.37 -2.98
CA ARG A 33 -10.82 -6.97 -3.46
C ARG A 33 -9.87 -6.58 -4.60
N ALA A 34 -10.03 -5.33 -5.05
CA ALA A 34 -9.19 -4.65 -6.05
C ALA A 34 -7.70 -4.60 -5.66
N SER A 35 -7.35 -4.79 -4.39
CA SER A 35 -5.96 -4.84 -3.90
C SER A 35 -5.10 -5.90 -4.61
N ASN A 36 -5.67 -7.05 -5.00
CA ASN A 36 -4.95 -8.05 -5.81
C ASN A 36 -4.62 -7.56 -7.21
N TYR A 37 -5.48 -6.74 -7.80
CA TYR A 37 -5.23 -6.15 -9.11
C TYR A 37 -4.07 -5.15 -9.00
N TYR A 38 -4.10 -4.27 -8.00
CA TYR A 38 -3.03 -3.32 -7.72
C TYR A 38 -1.69 -3.99 -7.40
N LEU A 39 -1.68 -5.12 -6.68
CA LEU A 39 -0.45 -5.90 -6.45
C LEU A 39 0.17 -6.44 -7.74
N ARG A 40 -0.66 -6.88 -8.70
CA ARG A 40 -0.18 -7.36 -10.01
C ARG A 40 0.36 -6.21 -10.85
N GLU A 41 -0.39 -5.11 -10.94
CA GLU A 41 0.05 -3.91 -11.65
C GLU A 41 1.35 -3.35 -11.05
N LEU A 42 1.49 -3.37 -9.72
CA LEU A 42 2.72 -2.98 -9.04
C LEU A 42 3.89 -3.87 -9.46
N ALA A 43 3.71 -5.19 -9.47
CA ALA A 43 4.75 -6.12 -9.90
C ALA A 43 5.15 -5.92 -11.37
N ASP A 44 4.18 -5.70 -12.25
CA ASP A 44 4.43 -5.50 -13.68
C ASP A 44 5.12 -4.16 -13.95
N CYS A 45 4.78 -3.11 -13.18
CA CYS A 45 5.47 -1.83 -13.22
C CYS A 45 6.92 -1.94 -12.70
N LEU A 46 7.15 -2.69 -11.63
CA LEU A 46 8.50 -2.96 -11.09
C LEU A 46 9.37 -3.69 -12.11
N ASP A 47 8.90 -4.79 -12.70
CA ASP A 47 9.64 -5.55 -13.71
C ASP A 47 9.95 -4.73 -14.97
N SER A 48 9.10 -3.76 -15.28
CA SER A 48 9.26 -2.89 -16.45
C SER A 48 10.14 -1.66 -16.19
N GLY A 49 10.59 -1.42 -14.95
CA GLY A 49 11.30 -0.20 -14.57
C GLY A 49 10.44 1.06 -14.55
N LEU A 50 9.11 0.91 -14.45
CA LEU A 50 8.16 2.03 -14.39
C LEU A 50 8.05 2.57 -12.95
N PHE A 51 9.18 3.00 -12.37
CA PHE A 51 9.29 3.29 -10.94
C PHE A 51 8.29 4.34 -10.44
N LEU A 52 8.02 5.41 -11.20
CA LEU A 52 7.02 6.40 -10.80
C LEU A 52 5.63 5.78 -10.67
N ALA A 53 5.23 4.96 -11.65
CA ALA A 53 3.97 4.24 -11.60
C ALA A 53 3.94 3.26 -10.42
N SER A 54 5.03 2.53 -10.17
CA SER A 54 5.17 1.65 -9.01
C SER A 54 4.95 2.39 -7.69
N VAL A 55 5.53 3.59 -7.53
CA VAL A 55 5.32 4.40 -6.32
C VAL A 55 3.85 4.83 -6.15
N HIS A 56 3.21 5.29 -7.21
CA HIS A 56 1.78 5.64 -7.19
C HIS A 56 0.89 4.45 -6.83
N LEU A 57 1.18 3.27 -7.39
CA LEU A 57 0.48 2.04 -7.11
C LEU A 57 0.69 1.58 -5.66
N ALA A 58 1.93 1.62 -5.17
CA ALA A 58 2.27 1.25 -3.79
C ALA A 58 1.51 2.12 -2.77
N VAL A 59 1.51 3.44 -2.97
CA VAL A 59 0.77 4.38 -2.12
C VAL A 59 -0.73 4.10 -2.13
N SER A 60 -1.31 3.94 -3.32
CA SER A 60 -2.74 3.66 -3.47
C SER A 60 -3.13 2.33 -2.83
N LEU A 61 -2.27 1.32 -2.99
CA LEU A 61 -2.47 -0.02 -2.44
C LEU A 61 -2.46 -0.02 -0.91
N VAL A 62 -1.56 0.74 -0.26
CA VAL A 62 -1.59 0.91 1.21
C VAL A 62 -2.90 1.52 1.67
N GLU A 63 -3.34 2.60 1.01
CA GLU A 63 -4.58 3.29 1.39
C GLU A 63 -5.80 2.37 1.25
N MET A 64 -5.88 1.64 0.13
CA MET A 64 -6.92 0.65 -0.10
C MET A 64 -6.88 -0.47 0.93
N HIS A 65 -5.69 -1.02 1.23
CA HIS A 65 -5.56 -2.11 2.18
C HIS A 65 -5.92 -1.70 3.60
N VAL A 66 -5.53 -0.50 4.04
CA VAL A 66 -5.93 0.07 5.34
C VAL A 66 -7.45 0.26 5.42
N ARG A 67 -8.06 0.78 4.35
CA ARG A 67 -9.51 0.91 4.23
C ARG A 67 -10.19 -0.47 4.34
N ASP A 68 -9.67 -1.46 3.62
CA ASP A 68 -10.21 -2.81 3.62
C ASP A 68 -10.13 -3.44 5.02
N LEU A 69 -8.99 -3.35 5.69
CA LEU A 69 -8.81 -3.81 7.06
C LEU A 69 -9.84 -3.19 8.01
N LEU A 70 -10.06 -1.88 7.91
CA LEU A 70 -11.02 -1.19 8.77
C LEU A 70 -12.45 -1.63 8.50
N VAL A 71 -12.84 -1.72 7.24
CA VAL A 71 -14.18 -2.18 6.83
C VAL A 71 -14.45 -3.60 7.32
N PHE A 72 -13.50 -4.52 7.12
CA PHE A 72 -13.64 -5.90 7.58
C PHE A 72 -13.70 -6.02 9.10
N PHE A 73 -13.09 -5.09 9.83
CA PHE A 73 -13.17 -5.03 11.28
C PHE A 73 -14.49 -4.44 11.79
N LEU A 74 -15.05 -3.44 11.11
CA LEU A 74 -16.30 -2.79 11.51
C LEU A 74 -17.54 -3.62 11.20
N ALA A 75 -17.55 -4.34 10.08
CA ALA A 75 -18.69 -5.16 9.65
C ALA A 75 -19.21 -6.17 10.71
N PRO A 76 -18.37 -6.96 11.42
CA PRO A 76 -18.82 -7.87 12.48
C PRO A 76 -19.45 -7.19 13.68
N GLN A 77 -19.08 -5.94 13.96
CA GLN A 77 -19.63 -5.20 15.11
C GLN A 77 -21.08 -4.76 14.86
N GLN A 78 -21.48 -4.70 13.58
CA GLN A 78 -22.80 -4.25 13.15
C GLN A 78 -23.75 -5.42 12.84
N SER A 79 -23.28 -6.67 12.82
CA SER A 79 -24.09 -7.84 12.46
C SER A 79 -23.68 -9.08 13.25
N SER A 80 -24.67 -9.73 13.87
CA SER A 80 -24.53 -11.03 14.54
C SER A 80 -25.19 -12.19 13.78
N GLY A 81 -25.70 -11.96 12.57
CA GLY A 81 -26.53 -12.93 11.85
C GLY A 81 -25.93 -13.49 10.57
N ASP A 82 -26.82 -13.84 9.63
CA ASP A 82 -26.50 -14.62 8.44
C ASP A 82 -25.65 -13.86 7.40
N LEU A 83 -25.29 -14.55 6.31
CA LEU A 83 -24.46 -14.00 5.23
C LEU A 83 -25.06 -12.73 4.60
N ALA A 84 -26.39 -12.62 4.51
CA ALA A 84 -27.03 -11.44 3.93
C ALA A 84 -26.88 -10.23 4.85
N GLN A 85 -27.08 -10.42 6.15
CA GLN A 85 -26.87 -9.37 7.15
C GLN A 85 -25.40 -8.95 7.23
N TRP A 86 -24.46 -9.90 7.12
CA TRP A 86 -23.03 -9.61 7.04
C TRP A 86 -22.68 -8.73 5.83
N ARG A 87 -23.19 -9.08 4.63
CA ARG A 87 -22.93 -8.31 3.40
C ARG A 87 -23.48 -6.88 3.51
N GLU A 88 -24.67 -6.72 4.09
CA GLU A 88 -25.24 -5.39 4.33
C GLU A 88 -24.40 -4.59 5.33
N ALA A 89 -23.92 -5.21 6.41
CA ALA A 89 -23.02 -4.57 7.35
C ALA A 89 -21.69 -4.14 6.70
N LEU A 90 -21.12 -4.99 5.83
CA LEU A 90 -19.93 -4.66 5.06
C LEU A 90 -20.15 -3.43 4.18
N HIS A 91 -21.26 -3.39 3.44
CA HIS A 91 -21.63 -2.24 2.58
C HIS A 91 -21.85 -0.95 3.37
N LYS A 92 -22.46 -1.05 4.56
CA LYS A 92 -22.62 0.09 5.46
C LYS A 92 -21.28 0.62 5.95
N ALA A 93 -20.38 -0.27 6.36
CA ALA A 93 -19.03 0.09 6.78
C ALA A 93 -18.22 0.73 5.64
N GLU A 94 -18.30 0.19 4.41
CA GLU A 94 -17.65 0.80 3.22
C GLU A 94 -18.14 2.23 3.01
N LYS A 95 -19.46 2.45 2.99
CA LYS A 95 -20.04 3.78 2.83
C LYS A 95 -19.66 4.77 3.92
N GLU A 96 -19.52 4.30 5.16
CA GLU A 96 -19.07 5.11 6.29
C GLU A 96 -17.61 5.55 6.08
N VAL A 97 -16.73 4.60 5.79
CA VAL A 97 -15.29 4.86 5.64
C VAL A 97 -15.01 5.73 4.41
N GLU A 98 -15.66 5.45 3.27
CA GLU A 98 -15.49 6.22 2.03
C GLU A 98 -16.19 7.58 2.06
N GLY A 99 -17.18 7.77 2.93
CA GLY A 99 -17.92 9.02 3.00
C GLY A 99 -18.89 9.24 1.84
N VAL A 100 -19.63 8.21 1.45
CA VAL A 100 -20.63 8.37 0.36
C VAL A 100 -21.72 9.41 0.72
N LYS A 101 -21.95 9.67 2.01
CA LYS A 101 -22.96 10.64 2.51
C LYS A 101 -22.39 11.85 3.25
N LYS A 102 -21.11 11.84 3.63
CA LYS A 102 -20.41 12.87 4.43
C LYS A 102 -18.93 12.83 4.06
N ARG A 103 -18.08 13.73 4.57
CA ARG A 103 -16.63 13.57 4.40
C ARG A 103 -16.19 12.19 4.91
N GLY A 104 -15.53 11.41 4.05
CA GLY A 104 -14.97 10.11 4.40
C GLY A 104 -13.86 10.22 5.45
N LEU A 105 -13.49 9.10 6.03
CA LEU A 105 -12.44 9.07 7.04
C LEU A 105 -11.09 9.41 6.40
N MET A 106 -10.36 10.30 7.07
CA MET A 106 -8.97 10.57 6.70
C MET A 106 -8.09 9.35 7.03
N PHE A 107 -6.98 9.20 6.30
CA PHE A 107 -6.06 8.08 6.50
C PHE A 107 -5.59 7.94 7.96
N SER A 108 -5.26 9.06 8.61
CA SER A 108 -4.88 9.09 10.03
C SER A 108 -6.01 8.65 10.98
N GLU A 109 -7.26 8.97 10.65
CA GLU A 109 -8.44 8.54 11.41
C GLU A 109 -8.66 7.03 11.25
N MET A 110 -8.48 6.50 10.03
CA MET A 110 -8.56 5.05 9.78
C MET A 110 -7.51 4.29 10.60
N LEU A 111 -6.25 4.75 10.59
CA LEU A 111 -5.18 4.14 11.39
C LEU A 111 -5.46 4.22 12.89
N THR A 112 -5.95 5.36 13.38
CA THR A 112 -6.30 5.51 14.80
C THR A 112 -7.35 4.50 15.22
N ARG A 113 -8.40 4.30 14.40
CA ARG A 113 -9.43 3.29 14.66
C ARG A 113 -8.86 1.86 14.62
N LEU A 114 -7.98 1.55 13.67
CA LEU A 114 -7.32 0.24 13.58
C LEU A 114 -6.40 -0.05 14.77
N VAL A 115 -5.73 0.97 15.32
CA VAL A 115 -4.92 0.81 16.53
C VAL A 115 -5.80 0.61 17.76
N SER A 116 -6.86 1.40 17.92
CA SER A 116 -7.83 1.20 19.02
C SER A 116 -8.45 -0.20 18.98
N ALA A 117 -8.57 -0.78 17.78
CA ALA A 117 -9.03 -2.12 17.51
C ALA A 117 -7.96 -3.22 17.69
N SER A 118 -6.70 -2.86 17.99
CA SER A 118 -5.55 -3.78 18.02
C SER A 118 -5.33 -4.56 16.72
N VAL A 119 -5.79 -4.04 15.57
CA VAL A 119 -5.57 -4.64 14.24
C VAL A 119 -4.19 -4.28 13.71
N VAL A 120 -3.72 -3.06 14.02
CA VAL A 120 -2.37 -2.56 13.75
C VAL A 120 -1.76 -2.04 15.05
N SER A 121 -0.43 -2.05 15.17
CA SER A 121 0.26 -1.48 16.33
C SER A 121 0.42 0.04 16.19
N GLU A 122 0.73 0.75 17.28
CA GLU A 122 1.13 2.17 17.20
C GLU A 122 2.38 2.34 16.33
N ALA A 123 3.34 1.41 16.39
CA ALA A 123 4.53 1.44 15.54
C ALA A 123 4.17 1.33 14.05
N ASP A 124 3.23 0.45 13.67
CA ASP A 124 2.74 0.36 12.29
C ASP A 124 2.07 1.67 11.86
N LYS A 125 1.25 2.27 12.73
CA LYS A 125 0.60 3.56 12.45
C LYS A 125 1.62 4.67 12.22
N ASP A 126 2.64 4.77 13.06
CA ASP A 126 3.70 5.78 12.92
C ASP A 126 4.47 5.60 11.60
N GLN A 127 4.82 4.35 11.26
CA GLN A 127 5.47 4.03 9.99
C GLN A 127 4.59 4.36 8.79
N LEU A 128 3.29 4.01 8.82
CA LEU A 128 2.35 4.29 7.75
C LEU A 128 2.11 5.79 7.57
N LEU A 129 2.02 6.56 8.67
CA LEU A 129 1.90 8.01 8.61
C LEU A 129 3.15 8.67 8.05
N ALA A 130 4.34 8.22 8.47
CA ALA A 130 5.60 8.69 7.93
C ALA A 130 5.68 8.43 6.42
N PHE A 131 5.39 7.19 5.99
CA PHE A 131 5.29 6.81 4.57
C PHE A 131 4.29 7.71 3.81
N TYR A 132 3.08 7.87 4.33
CA TYR A 132 2.03 8.66 3.66
C TYR A 132 2.41 10.15 3.53
N ASN A 133 3.04 10.71 4.56
CA ASN A 133 3.47 12.12 4.54
C ASN A 133 4.68 12.35 3.64
N ALA A 134 5.61 11.41 3.59
CA ALA A 134 6.83 11.51 2.78
C ALA A 134 6.55 11.31 1.28
N PHE A 135 5.65 10.40 0.91
CA PHE A 135 5.48 10.00 -0.49
C PHE A 135 4.13 10.41 -1.06
N ARG A 136 3.02 9.97 -0.45
CA ARG A 136 1.68 10.20 -0.99
C ARG A 136 1.38 11.68 -1.15
N ASN A 137 1.57 12.47 -0.10
CA ASN A 137 1.20 13.88 -0.12
C ASN A 137 2.00 14.66 -1.17
N PRO A 138 3.34 14.58 -1.22
CA PRO A 138 4.08 15.32 -2.24
C PRO A 138 3.74 14.87 -3.66
N ILE A 139 3.62 13.57 -3.90
CA ILE A 139 3.34 13.02 -5.23
C ILE A 139 1.96 13.48 -5.73
N GLN A 140 0.92 13.32 -4.91
CA GLN A 140 -0.44 13.67 -5.32
C GLN A 140 -0.63 15.17 -5.54
N HIS A 141 0.14 16.00 -4.86
CA HIS A 141 0.10 17.46 -5.02
C HIS A 141 1.12 18.00 -6.03
N GLY A 142 1.87 17.14 -6.73
CA GLY A 142 2.90 17.56 -7.68
C GLY A 142 4.06 18.33 -7.04
N LEU A 143 4.31 18.11 -5.74
CA LEU A 143 5.33 18.78 -4.95
C LEU A 143 6.69 18.07 -5.13
N SER A 144 7.13 17.91 -6.37
CA SER A 144 8.40 17.25 -6.72
C SER A 144 9.60 17.83 -5.95
N ARG A 145 9.56 19.11 -5.62
CA ARG A 145 10.57 19.77 -4.80
C ARG A 145 10.69 19.19 -3.38
N ARG A 146 9.57 18.85 -2.74
CA ARG A 146 9.57 18.27 -1.38
C ARG A 146 10.11 16.85 -1.38
N LEU A 147 9.96 16.12 -2.48
CA LEU A 147 10.56 14.79 -2.67
C LEU A 147 12.08 14.91 -2.80
N VAL A 148 12.56 15.78 -3.69
CA VAL A 148 14.00 15.90 -4.00
C VAL A 148 14.81 16.54 -2.87
N HIS A 149 14.28 17.56 -2.20
CA HIS A 149 15.06 18.38 -1.25
C HIS A 149 14.69 18.14 0.23
N GLY A 150 13.67 17.33 0.51
CA GLY A 150 13.15 17.13 1.85
C GLY A 150 12.53 18.38 2.48
N GLU A 151 12.20 18.32 3.77
CA GLU A 151 11.61 19.43 4.53
C GLU A 151 12.65 20.36 5.19
N GLY A 152 13.95 20.04 5.05
CA GLY A 152 15.03 20.73 5.74
C GLY A 152 15.41 22.08 5.11
N ASN A 153 15.34 23.14 5.92
CA ASN A 153 15.77 24.52 5.62
C ASN A 153 15.08 25.16 4.39
N GLN A 154 13.80 25.50 4.58
CA GLN A 154 12.91 26.02 3.54
C GLN A 154 13.48 27.23 2.77
N ASP A 155 14.28 28.08 3.41
CA ASP A 155 14.75 29.33 2.81
C ASP A 155 15.91 29.14 1.82
N TRP A 156 16.92 28.34 2.18
CA TRP A 156 18.05 28.06 1.28
C TRP A 156 17.68 27.08 0.17
N ALA A 157 16.87 26.07 0.48
CA ALA A 157 16.32 25.18 -0.53
C ALA A 157 15.38 25.92 -1.51
N PHE A 158 14.75 27.03 -1.08
CA PHE A 158 13.92 27.87 -1.95
C PHE A 158 14.74 28.63 -2.97
N LEU A 159 15.79 29.32 -2.52
CA LEU A 159 16.69 30.05 -3.40
C LEU A 159 17.45 29.10 -4.34
N ALA A 160 17.94 27.97 -3.84
CA ALA A 160 18.59 26.96 -4.68
C ALA A 160 17.65 26.38 -5.75
N SER A 161 16.36 26.16 -5.43
CA SER A 161 15.37 25.64 -6.37
C SER A 161 14.89 26.63 -7.43
N LEU A 162 14.99 27.94 -7.16
CA LEU A 162 14.70 29.01 -8.12
C LEU A 162 15.80 29.11 -9.19
N LEU A 163 17.02 28.71 -8.84
CA LEU A 163 18.18 28.68 -9.72
C LEU A 163 18.35 27.32 -10.44
N GLU A 164 17.56 26.32 -10.05
CA GLU A 164 17.59 24.98 -10.64
C GLU A 164 16.71 24.91 -11.89
N SER A 165 17.30 24.48 -13.01
CA SER A 165 16.55 24.36 -14.26
C SER A 165 15.47 23.26 -14.15
N PRO A 166 14.34 23.39 -14.87
CA PRO A 166 13.29 22.37 -14.89
C PRO A 166 13.81 20.97 -15.22
N GLU A 167 14.79 20.87 -16.11
CA GLU A 167 15.42 19.61 -16.55
C GLU A 167 16.16 18.95 -15.39
N ARG A 168 17.01 19.70 -14.67
CA ARG A 168 17.72 19.18 -13.49
C ARG A 168 16.77 18.70 -12.41
N ARG A 169 15.62 19.35 -12.25
CA ARG A 169 14.59 18.92 -11.29
C ARG A 169 13.92 17.62 -11.73
N ALA A 170 13.69 17.45 -13.03
CA ALA A 170 13.17 16.20 -13.57
C ALA A 170 14.16 15.05 -13.39
N ASP A 171 15.45 15.28 -13.67
CA ASP A 171 16.51 14.28 -13.47
C ASP A 171 16.60 13.86 -12.00
N LYS A 172 16.60 14.81 -11.07
CA LYS A 172 16.61 14.51 -9.64
C LYS A 172 15.35 13.80 -9.15
N LEU A 173 14.20 14.08 -9.75
CA LEU A 173 12.97 13.37 -9.43
C LEU A 173 13.05 11.92 -9.92
N ASP A 174 13.60 11.70 -11.11
CA ASP A 174 13.83 10.36 -11.67
C ASP A 174 14.79 9.55 -10.78
N GLU A 175 15.92 10.14 -10.37
CA GLU A 175 16.85 9.54 -9.40
C GLU A 175 16.16 9.22 -8.07
N PHE A 176 15.41 10.19 -7.51
CA PHE A 176 14.69 10.01 -6.26
C PHE A 176 13.69 8.85 -6.36
N VAL A 177 12.89 8.81 -7.42
CA VAL A 177 11.85 7.79 -7.61
C VAL A 177 12.47 6.41 -7.82
N THR A 178 13.53 6.33 -8.63
CA THR A 178 14.28 5.09 -8.87
C THR A 178 14.84 4.54 -7.56
N HIS A 179 15.46 5.40 -6.75
CA HIS A 179 16.06 4.99 -5.48
C HIS A 179 15.02 4.51 -4.45
N HIS A 180 13.88 5.20 -4.35
CA HIS A 180 12.88 4.89 -3.32
C HIS A 180 11.86 3.84 -3.75
N ALA A 181 11.72 3.54 -5.05
CA ALA A 181 10.71 2.59 -5.52
C ALA A 181 10.87 1.19 -4.88
N GLU A 182 12.12 0.71 -4.74
CA GLU A 182 12.42 -0.56 -4.09
C GLU A 182 12.00 -0.55 -2.61
N GLU A 183 12.45 0.45 -1.85
CA GLU A 183 12.14 0.57 -0.42
C GLU A 183 10.63 0.67 -0.18
N LEU A 184 9.93 1.46 -1.00
CA LEU A 184 8.50 1.65 -0.89
C LEU A 184 7.74 0.37 -1.21
N ALA A 185 8.04 -0.27 -2.34
CA ALA A 185 7.39 -1.51 -2.69
C ALA A 185 7.68 -2.59 -1.64
N THR A 186 8.90 -2.65 -1.09
CA THR A 186 9.27 -3.57 0.00
C THR A 186 8.44 -3.31 1.25
N PHE A 187 8.34 -2.05 1.68
CA PHE A 187 7.50 -1.66 2.81
C PHE A 187 6.04 -2.08 2.61
N VAL A 188 5.46 -1.79 1.45
CA VAL A 188 4.07 -2.09 1.14
C VAL A 188 3.79 -3.59 1.07
N VAL A 189 4.63 -4.34 0.36
CA VAL A 189 4.52 -5.81 0.25
C VAL A 189 4.62 -6.45 1.64
N ASN A 190 5.59 -6.04 2.45
CA ASN A 190 5.77 -6.55 3.82
C ASN A 190 4.63 -6.17 4.76
N PHE A 191 4.08 -4.96 4.63
CA PHE A 191 2.92 -4.54 5.41
C PHE A 191 1.70 -5.40 5.08
N ILE A 192 1.40 -5.60 3.79
CA ILE A 192 0.25 -6.40 3.34
C ILE A 192 0.41 -7.87 3.72
N ALA A 193 1.62 -8.42 3.56
CA ALA A 193 1.93 -9.80 3.92
C ALA A 193 1.66 -10.08 5.40
N ARG A 194 2.09 -9.17 6.28
CA ARG A 194 1.89 -9.29 7.74
C ARG A 194 0.45 -9.07 8.17
N ARG A 195 -0.33 -8.30 7.41
CA ARG A 195 -1.71 -7.89 7.73
C ARG A 195 -2.72 -8.46 6.73
N ASN A 196 -2.65 -9.76 6.45
CA ASN A 196 -3.58 -10.37 5.51
C ASN A 196 -4.99 -10.45 6.12
N ILE A 197 -5.99 -10.01 5.36
CA ILE A 197 -7.40 -10.09 5.74
C ILE A 197 -7.80 -11.58 5.71
N PRO A 198 -8.27 -12.17 6.83
CA PRO A 198 -8.58 -13.58 6.87
C PRO A 198 -9.67 -13.94 5.85
N SER A 199 -9.33 -14.78 4.87
CA SER A 199 -10.32 -15.40 3.97
C SER A 199 -11.23 -16.39 4.72
N SER A 200 -10.90 -16.72 5.97
CA SER A 200 -11.69 -17.60 6.83
C SER A 200 -13.01 -16.97 7.31
N HIS A 201 -13.25 -15.67 7.21
CA HIS A 201 -14.58 -15.12 7.51
C HIS A 201 -15.65 -15.49 6.46
N LEU A 202 -15.23 -15.87 5.25
CA LEU A 202 -16.11 -16.54 4.28
C LEU A 202 -16.32 -18.03 4.62
N ARG A 203 -15.41 -18.64 5.39
CA ARG A 203 -15.48 -20.06 5.81
C ARG A 203 -16.10 -20.25 7.19
N GLY A 204 -16.12 -19.24 8.05
CA GLY A 204 -16.78 -19.23 9.37
C GLY A 204 -18.30 -19.13 9.28
N LEU A 205 -18.82 -18.75 8.10
CA LEU A 205 -20.17 -19.04 7.65
C LEU A 205 -20.28 -20.48 7.14
N THR A 206 -19.56 -21.42 7.74
CA THR A 206 -19.98 -22.82 7.79
C THR A 206 -21.34 -22.84 8.45
N PHE A 207 -22.36 -22.87 7.59
CA PHE A 207 -23.47 -23.82 7.68
C PHE A 207 -23.07 -24.96 8.62
N ARG A 208 -23.86 -25.23 9.65
CA ARG A 208 -23.66 -26.39 10.53
C ARG A 208 -23.68 -27.67 9.67
N SER A 209 -22.53 -28.05 9.12
CA SER A 209 -22.27 -29.39 8.64
C SER A 209 -20.95 -29.83 9.25
N ARG A 210 -21.07 -30.79 10.16
CA ARG A 210 -20.00 -31.51 10.85
C ARG A 210 -18.85 -31.85 9.87
N GLY A 211 -17.60 -31.57 10.24
CA GLY A 211 -16.44 -32.18 9.58
C GLY A 211 -15.20 -31.29 9.52
N ARG A 212 -14.11 -31.75 10.15
CA ARG A 212 -12.80 -31.08 10.29
C ARG A 212 -12.01 -31.04 8.98
N CYS A 213 -11.13 -30.04 8.80
CA CYS A 213 -9.74 -30.26 8.39
C CYS A 213 -8.90 -28.99 8.63
N ALA A 214 -7.77 -29.09 9.33
CA ALA A 214 -6.86 -28.00 9.60
C ALA A 214 -5.62 -28.12 8.70
N ILE A 215 -5.30 -27.05 7.96
CA ILE A 215 -4.01 -26.91 7.25
C ILE A 215 -3.35 -25.63 7.76
N LYS A 216 -2.17 -25.76 8.37
CA LYS A 216 -1.31 -24.64 8.79
C LYS A 216 -0.45 -24.19 7.60
N PRO A 217 -0.37 -22.89 7.27
CA PRO A 217 0.65 -22.40 6.34
C PRO A 217 2.01 -22.29 7.04
N ARG A 218 3.07 -22.80 6.37
CA ARG A 218 4.47 -22.54 6.71
C ARG A 218 4.81 -21.12 6.24
N ILE A 219 5.28 -20.27 7.14
CA ILE A 219 5.93 -19.00 6.82
C ILE A 219 7.40 -19.33 6.48
N ALA A 220 7.91 -18.81 5.36
CA ALA A 220 9.31 -18.92 4.97
C ALA A 220 10.19 -18.04 5.89
N PRO A 221 11.43 -18.44 6.21
CA PRO A 221 12.32 -17.67 7.08
C PRO A 221 12.81 -16.40 6.39
N GLU A 222 13.09 -15.40 7.21
CA GLU A 222 13.60 -14.07 6.86
C GLU A 222 14.82 -14.16 5.92
N LEU A 223 14.76 -13.38 4.82
CA LEU A 223 15.89 -13.02 3.96
C LEU A 223 16.30 -11.59 4.28
#